data_AF-A0A1A0REJ8-F1
#
_entry.id   AF-A0A1A0REJ8-F1
#
_cell.length_a   1.000
_cell.length_b   1.000
_cell.length_c   1.000
_cell.angle_alpha   90.00
_cell.angle_beta   90.00
_cell.angle_gamma   90.00
#
_symmetry.space_group_name_H-M   'P 1'
#
loop_
_entity.id
_entity.type
_entity.pdbx_description
1 polymer ?
#
loop_
_entity_poly.entity_id
_entity_poly.type
_entity_poly.pdbx_seq_one_letter_code
_entity_poly.pdbx_strand_id
1 'polypeptide(L)'
;MSTGQLGEFLRARRGRLHPEDVGLARYGERRRVAGLRREEVAHLAGVSVSYYTRLEQGQSVNASEAILDALARALQLDVHEQAHLRELASQRVQPPRRPPVERVSTFTRDLLRSMDHLPVLVIGRRTDVLAWNELGHALLAGHLDFTSVDRPATRPNLARLLFLDPHTRDLYADWGRKVRTVVGSLRLAAGRYPDDALLSALIGELSVKSPEFVALWADHRVKPCEADSYDMRHPLAGSLTVTMQNLAIARDVDQSLCVVTTAEGSSSADALRLLAQSIQGKNIQASTTAARA
;
A
#
# COMPACT_ATOMS: atom_id res chain seq x y z
N MET A 1 -4.90 2.40 -15.73
CA MET A 1 -6.14 3.09 -16.16
C MET A 1 -6.85 2.42 -17.36
N SER A 2 -6.88 1.08 -17.48
CA SER A 2 -7.40 0.40 -18.70
C SER A 2 -8.85 -0.10 -18.58
N THR A 3 -9.36 -0.32 -17.36
CA THR A 3 -10.68 -0.96 -17.13
C THR A 3 -11.89 -0.18 -17.67
N GLY A 4 -11.73 1.10 -18.00
CA GLY A 4 -12.78 1.95 -18.57
C GLY A 4 -12.99 1.81 -20.07
N GLN A 5 -11.97 1.43 -20.86
CA GLN A 5 -12.02 1.50 -22.32
C GLN A 5 -12.99 0.46 -22.93
N LEU A 6 -13.00 -0.76 -22.40
CA LEU A 6 -13.97 -1.79 -22.80
C LEU A 6 -15.41 -1.36 -22.48
N GLY A 7 -15.64 -0.82 -21.29
CA GLY A 7 -16.96 -0.36 -20.85
C GLY A 7 -17.48 0.83 -21.67
N GLU A 8 -16.59 1.78 -22.00
CA GLU A 8 -16.88 2.90 -22.89
C GLU A 8 -17.22 2.45 -24.31
N PHE A 9 -16.43 1.51 -24.86
CA PHE A 9 -16.68 0.93 -26.17
C PHE A 9 -18.07 0.27 -26.23
N LEU A 10 -18.40 -0.59 -25.25
CA LEU A 10 -19.70 -1.26 -25.18
C LEU A 10 -20.87 -0.26 -25.05
N ARG A 11 -20.69 0.79 -24.23
CA ARG A 11 -21.70 1.85 -24.07
C ARG A 11 -21.92 2.62 -25.37
N ALA A 12 -20.84 2.96 -26.08
CA ALA A 12 -20.90 3.66 -27.35
C ALA A 12 -21.61 2.83 -28.42
N ARG A 13 -21.30 1.53 -28.51
CA ARG A 13 -21.93 0.61 -29.48
C ARG A 13 -23.42 0.41 -29.19
N ARG A 14 -23.77 0.19 -27.92
CA ARG A 14 -25.17 0.08 -27.50
C ARG A 14 -25.98 1.35 -27.80
N GLY A 15 -25.36 2.52 -27.68
CA GLY A 15 -26.01 3.81 -27.98
C GLY A 15 -26.32 4.06 -29.45
N ARG A 16 -25.67 3.33 -30.38
CA ARG A 16 -25.82 3.50 -31.83
C ARG A 16 -26.88 2.60 -32.47
N LEU A 17 -27.27 1.51 -31.80
CA LEU A 17 -28.27 0.58 -32.32
C LEU A 17 -29.67 0.94 -31.84
N HIS A 18 -30.64 0.87 -32.74
CA HIS A 18 -32.05 0.92 -32.43
C HIS A 18 -32.63 -0.50 -32.26
N PRO A 19 -33.73 -0.66 -31.49
CA PRO A 19 -34.37 -1.97 -31.29
C PRO A 19 -34.75 -2.67 -32.59
N GLU A 20 -35.21 -1.90 -33.57
CA GLU A 20 -35.60 -2.40 -34.89
C GLU A 20 -34.42 -3.05 -35.64
N ASP A 21 -33.19 -2.53 -35.48
CA ASP A 21 -31.99 -3.04 -36.14
C ASP A 21 -31.66 -4.48 -35.69
N VAL A 22 -32.09 -4.85 -34.48
CA VAL A 22 -31.86 -6.16 -33.86
C VAL A 22 -33.14 -7.01 -33.73
N GLY A 23 -34.20 -6.64 -34.46
CA GLY A 23 -35.45 -7.40 -34.51
C GLY A 23 -36.32 -7.33 -33.25
N LEU A 24 -36.10 -6.34 -32.37
CA LEU A 24 -36.91 -6.10 -31.19
C LEU A 24 -38.03 -5.10 -31.49
N ALA A 25 -39.26 -5.45 -31.11
CA ALA A 25 -40.40 -4.54 -31.23
C ALA A 25 -40.27 -3.36 -30.24
N ARG A 26 -40.64 -2.16 -30.69
CA ARG A 26 -40.75 -0.98 -29.80
C ARG A 26 -41.92 -1.15 -28.83
N TYR A 27 -41.69 -1.73 -27.67
CA TYR A 27 -42.70 -1.79 -26.61
C TYR A 27 -42.62 -0.54 -25.69
N GLY A 28 -43.71 0.24 -25.64
CA GLY A 28 -44.01 1.26 -24.62
C GLY A 28 -43.89 2.74 -25.04
N GLU A 29 -44.91 3.54 -24.72
CA GLU A 29 -45.09 4.95 -25.14
C GLU A 29 -44.13 6.00 -24.53
N ARG A 30 -43.14 5.64 -23.69
CA ARG A 30 -42.15 6.60 -23.15
C ARG A 30 -40.77 5.98 -22.96
N ARG A 31 -39.99 5.87 -24.05
CA ARG A 31 -38.59 5.42 -24.04
C ARG A 31 -37.66 6.58 -23.69
N ARG A 32 -36.84 6.45 -22.63
CA ARG A 32 -35.91 7.50 -22.16
C ARG A 32 -34.53 7.50 -22.83
N VAL A 33 -34.21 6.48 -23.64
CA VAL A 33 -32.89 6.31 -24.29
C VAL A 33 -33.10 5.95 -25.75
N ALA A 34 -32.40 6.64 -26.66
CA ALA A 34 -32.54 6.47 -28.11
C ALA A 34 -32.03 5.10 -28.60
N GLY A 35 -30.93 4.60 -28.01
CA GLY A 35 -30.35 3.30 -28.36
C GLY A 35 -30.90 2.11 -27.56
N LEU A 36 -30.20 0.98 -27.63
CA LEU A 36 -30.53 -0.22 -26.87
C LEU A 36 -30.35 -0.02 -25.35
N ARG A 37 -31.19 -0.67 -24.57
CA ARG A 37 -31.10 -0.76 -23.11
C ARG A 37 -30.15 -1.88 -22.70
N ARG A 38 -29.63 -1.82 -21.47
CA ARG A 38 -28.77 -2.88 -20.93
C ARG A 38 -29.47 -4.23 -20.87
N GLU A 39 -30.77 -4.22 -20.53
CA GLU A 39 -31.63 -5.40 -20.51
C GLU A 39 -31.80 -6.04 -21.90
N GLU A 40 -31.96 -5.21 -22.95
CA GLU A 40 -32.09 -5.68 -24.34
C GLU A 40 -30.79 -6.32 -24.84
N VAL A 41 -29.64 -5.70 -24.60
CA VAL A 41 -28.34 -6.29 -24.99
C VAL A 41 -28.03 -7.56 -24.21
N ALA A 42 -28.31 -7.57 -22.90
CA ALA A 42 -28.10 -8.75 -22.07
C ALA A 42 -28.96 -9.93 -22.54
N HIS A 43 -30.22 -9.67 -22.90
CA HIS A 43 -31.11 -10.67 -23.47
C HIS A 43 -30.58 -11.22 -24.81
N LEU A 44 -30.20 -10.34 -25.75
CA LEU A 44 -29.66 -10.73 -27.06
C LEU A 44 -28.34 -11.52 -26.95
N ALA A 45 -27.49 -11.17 -25.98
CA ALA A 45 -26.21 -11.84 -25.76
C ALA A 45 -26.33 -13.09 -24.86
N GLY A 46 -27.51 -13.41 -24.33
CA GLY A 46 -27.70 -14.57 -23.45
C GLY A 46 -26.97 -14.47 -22.11
N VAL A 47 -26.76 -13.25 -21.59
CA VAL A 47 -26.08 -12.98 -20.32
C VAL A 47 -27.01 -12.30 -19.33
N SER A 48 -26.69 -12.33 -18.03
CA SER A 48 -27.50 -11.60 -17.05
C SER A 48 -27.31 -10.08 -17.18
N VAL A 49 -28.37 -9.31 -16.90
CA VAL A 49 -28.33 -7.84 -16.92
C VAL A 49 -27.26 -7.30 -15.96
N SER A 50 -27.14 -7.91 -14.78
CA SER A 50 -26.12 -7.57 -13.78
C SER A 50 -24.70 -7.86 -14.28
N TYR A 51 -24.50 -8.91 -15.07
CA TYR A 51 -23.21 -9.22 -15.68
C TYR A 51 -22.83 -8.18 -16.74
N TYR A 52 -23.74 -7.86 -17.67
CA TYR A 52 -23.52 -6.83 -18.69
C TYR A 52 -23.30 -5.44 -18.07
N THR A 53 -24.03 -5.10 -17.00
CA THR A 53 -23.87 -3.83 -16.27
C THR A 53 -22.47 -3.70 -15.67
N ARG A 54 -21.94 -4.76 -15.05
CA ARG A 54 -20.57 -4.76 -14.52
C ARG A 54 -19.52 -4.64 -15.64
N LEU A 55 -19.77 -5.23 -16.80
CA LEU A 55 -18.88 -5.12 -17.96
C LEU A 55 -18.82 -3.68 -18.48
N GLU A 56 -19.97 -3.00 -18.63
CA GLU A 56 -20.03 -1.58 -19.00
C GLU A 56 -19.42 -0.63 -17.95
N GLN A 57 -19.41 -1.01 -16.68
CA GLN A 57 -18.85 -0.22 -15.58
C GLN A 57 -17.35 -0.46 -15.36
N GLY A 58 -16.72 -1.36 -16.13
CA GLY A 58 -15.32 -1.73 -15.92
C GLY A 58 -15.08 -2.50 -14.62
N GLN A 59 -16.10 -3.17 -14.08
CA GLN A 59 -16.05 -3.94 -12.83
C GLN A 59 -15.97 -5.45 -13.06
N SER A 60 -16.11 -5.91 -14.30
CA SER A 60 -15.93 -7.31 -14.71
C SER A 60 -14.72 -7.42 -15.63
N VAL A 61 -13.78 -8.32 -15.30
CA VAL A 61 -12.42 -8.33 -15.89
C VAL A 61 -12.14 -9.54 -16.77
N ASN A 62 -13.09 -10.49 -16.89
CA ASN A 62 -12.86 -11.76 -17.61
C ASN A 62 -14.11 -12.22 -18.38
N ALA A 63 -14.42 -11.57 -19.51
CA ALA A 63 -15.38 -12.12 -20.47
C ALA A 63 -14.69 -13.24 -21.26
N SER A 64 -15.28 -14.44 -21.28
CA SER A 64 -14.77 -15.52 -22.13
C SER A 64 -14.96 -15.18 -23.61
N GLU A 65 -14.17 -15.81 -24.49
CA GLU A 65 -14.32 -15.68 -25.95
C GLU A 65 -15.77 -15.91 -26.40
N ALA A 66 -16.44 -16.91 -25.83
CA ALA A 66 -17.86 -17.18 -26.11
C ALA A 66 -18.79 -16.01 -25.75
N ILE A 67 -18.49 -15.28 -24.66
CA ILE A 67 -19.24 -14.09 -24.26
C ILE A 67 -18.91 -12.91 -25.18
N LEU A 68 -17.65 -12.73 -25.57
CA LEU A 68 -17.25 -11.68 -26.51
C LEU A 68 -17.91 -11.87 -27.88
N ASP A 69 -17.97 -13.11 -28.37
CA ASP A 69 -18.66 -13.45 -29.61
C ASP A 69 -20.18 -13.22 -29.50
N ALA A 70 -20.79 -13.54 -28.34
CA ALA A 70 -22.20 -13.27 -28.11
C ALA A 70 -22.51 -11.76 -28.07
N LEU A 71 -21.64 -10.97 -27.44
CA LEU A 71 -21.76 -9.51 -27.41
C LEU A 71 -21.52 -8.89 -28.78
N ALA A 72 -20.56 -9.40 -29.55
CA ALA A 72 -20.31 -8.97 -30.92
C ALA A 72 -21.53 -9.19 -31.82
N ARG A 73 -22.20 -10.34 -31.70
CA ARG A 73 -23.44 -10.63 -32.41
C ARG A 73 -24.59 -9.73 -31.96
N ALA A 74 -24.78 -9.60 -30.64
CA ALA A 74 -25.85 -8.77 -30.08
C ALA A 74 -25.72 -7.28 -30.43
N LEU A 75 -24.48 -6.80 -30.61
CA LEU A 75 -24.17 -5.43 -31.00
C LEU A 75 -23.86 -5.26 -32.50
N GLN A 76 -24.10 -6.30 -33.32
CA GLN A 76 -23.88 -6.29 -34.77
C GLN A 76 -22.52 -5.69 -35.18
N LEU A 77 -21.46 -6.03 -34.44
CA LEU A 77 -20.13 -5.47 -34.69
C LEU A 77 -19.54 -6.00 -36.00
N ASP A 78 -18.89 -5.12 -36.76
CA ASP A 78 -18.13 -5.51 -37.95
C ASP A 78 -16.81 -6.22 -37.61
N VAL A 79 -16.09 -6.69 -38.62
CA VAL A 79 -14.83 -7.44 -38.44
C VAL A 79 -13.73 -6.64 -37.71
N HIS A 80 -13.65 -5.32 -37.94
CA HIS A 80 -12.66 -4.46 -37.29
C HIS A 80 -13.06 -4.16 -35.85
N GLU A 81 -14.36 -3.96 -35.61
CA GLU A 81 -14.93 -3.72 -34.30
C GLU A 81 -14.88 -4.97 -33.41
N GLN A 82 -15.03 -6.15 -34.00
CA GLN A 82 -14.80 -7.44 -33.33
C GLN A 82 -13.33 -7.62 -32.96
N ALA A 83 -12.40 -7.32 -33.87
CA ALA A 83 -10.98 -7.35 -33.58
C ALA A 83 -10.63 -6.37 -32.46
N HIS A 84 -11.19 -5.17 -32.48
CA HIS A 84 -10.98 -4.16 -31.44
C HIS A 84 -11.65 -4.54 -30.11
N LEU A 85 -12.84 -5.14 -30.12
CA LEU A 85 -13.48 -5.69 -28.91
C LEU A 85 -12.58 -6.76 -28.26
N ARG A 86 -12.04 -7.67 -29.07
CA ARG A 86 -11.10 -8.70 -28.60
C ARG A 86 -9.79 -8.09 -28.12
N GLU A 87 -9.28 -7.06 -28.80
CA GLU A 87 -8.11 -6.32 -28.33
C GLU A 87 -8.37 -5.69 -26.96
N LEU A 88 -9.47 -4.95 -26.79
CA LEU A 88 -9.86 -4.34 -25.52
C LEU A 88 -10.12 -5.35 -24.41
N ALA A 89 -10.63 -6.54 -24.73
CA ALA A 89 -10.85 -7.62 -23.77
C ALA A 89 -9.57 -8.45 -23.48
N SER A 90 -8.64 -8.51 -24.44
CA SER A 90 -7.36 -9.23 -24.37
C SER A 90 -6.21 -8.36 -23.85
N GLN A 91 -6.41 -7.05 -23.71
CA GLN A 91 -5.65 -6.17 -22.84
C GLN A 91 -5.82 -6.70 -21.42
N ARG A 92 -5.09 -7.79 -21.14
CA ARG A 92 -4.90 -8.37 -19.83
C ARG A 92 -4.63 -7.19 -18.92
N VAL A 93 -5.48 -7.02 -17.92
CA VAL A 93 -4.94 -6.60 -16.63
C VAL A 93 -3.87 -7.64 -16.35
N GLN A 94 -2.62 -7.31 -16.67
CA GLN A 94 -1.48 -8.09 -16.19
C GLN A 94 -1.79 -8.27 -14.70
N PRO A 95 -1.85 -9.52 -14.18
CA PRO A 95 -1.97 -9.71 -12.74
C PRO A 95 -0.90 -8.78 -12.15
N PRO A 96 -1.25 -7.88 -11.21
CA PRO A 96 -0.39 -6.78 -10.84
C PRO A 96 0.98 -7.37 -10.58
N ARG A 97 1.93 -7.06 -11.48
CA ARG A 97 3.22 -7.72 -11.47
C ARG A 97 3.77 -7.43 -10.09
N ARG A 98 3.97 -8.48 -9.29
CA ARG A 98 4.31 -8.31 -7.88
C ARG A 98 5.50 -7.35 -7.84
N PRO A 99 5.35 -6.16 -7.24
CA PRO A 99 6.38 -5.15 -7.36
C PRO A 99 7.69 -5.71 -6.80
N PRO A 100 8.84 -5.33 -7.39
CA PRO A 100 10.12 -5.88 -6.99
C PRO A 100 10.34 -5.66 -5.49
N VAL A 101 10.98 -6.65 -4.86
CA VAL A 101 11.32 -6.59 -3.44
C VAL A 101 12.32 -5.46 -3.21
N GLU A 102 11.97 -4.52 -2.33
CA GLU A 102 12.86 -3.45 -1.90
C GLU A 102 14.04 -4.02 -1.11
N ARG A 103 15.26 -3.68 -1.54
CA ARG A 103 16.52 -4.13 -0.94
C ARG A 103 17.38 -2.92 -0.63
N VAL A 104 18.04 -2.96 0.52
CA VAL A 104 19.04 -1.97 0.93
C VAL A 104 20.39 -2.33 0.31
N SER A 105 21.07 -1.35 -0.25
CA SER A 105 22.43 -1.53 -0.77
C SER A 105 23.41 -1.93 0.33
N THR A 106 24.51 -2.61 -0.04
CA THR A 106 25.57 -2.94 0.93
C THR A 106 26.18 -1.68 1.54
N PHE A 107 26.43 -0.64 0.73
CA PHE A 107 26.95 0.65 1.20
C PHE A 107 26.08 1.29 2.28
N THR A 108 24.75 1.27 2.11
CA THR A 108 23.82 1.79 3.11
C THR A 108 23.83 0.94 4.37
N ARG A 109 23.94 -0.39 4.26
CA ARG A 109 24.10 -1.27 5.43
C ARG A 109 25.41 -1.00 6.18
N ASP A 110 26.50 -0.76 5.47
CA ASP A 110 27.79 -0.41 6.08
C ASP A 110 27.70 0.93 6.82
N LEU A 111 27.03 1.92 6.23
CA LEU A 111 26.72 3.20 6.89
C LEU A 111 25.90 3.01 8.18
N LEU A 112 24.86 2.16 8.16
CA LEU A 112 24.09 1.85 9.38
C LEU A 112 24.99 1.27 10.49
N ARG A 113 25.96 0.42 10.13
CA ARG A 113 26.90 -0.16 11.11
C ARG A 113 27.87 0.87 11.68
N SER A 114 28.25 1.91 10.93
CA SER A 114 29.14 2.97 11.43
C SER A 114 28.44 3.97 12.35
N MET A 115 27.10 3.99 12.38
CA MET A 115 26.29 4.84 13.28
C MET A 115 25.84 4.05 14.51
N ASP A 116 26.77 3.50 15.27
CA ASP A 116 26.50 2.66 16.45
C ASP A 116 25.88 3.42 17.65
N HIS A 117 26.17 4.71 17.78
CA HIS A 117 25.75 5.58 18.87
C HIS A 117 24.41 6.29 18.66
N LEU A 118 23.79 6.14 17.48
CA LEU A 118 22.48 6.72 17.16
C LEU A 118 21.52 5.63 16.67
N PRO A 119 20.25 5.61 17.09
CA PRO A 119 19.25 4.74 16.48
C PRO A 119 19.03 5.12 15.01
N VAL A 120 19.17 4.16 14.10
CA VAL A 120 19.00 4.38 12.66
C VAL A 120 18.27 3.22 12.01
N LEU A 121 17.39 3.55 11.06
CA LEU A 121 16.70 2.59 10.21
C LEU A 121 16.52 3.11 8.78
N VAL A 122 16.39 2.18 7.84
CA VAL A 122 16.04 2.45 6.45
C VAL A 122 14.59 2.08 6.24
N ILE A 123 13.81 3.03 5.73
CA ILE A 123 12.38 2.89 5.48
C ILE A 123 12.15 2.90 3.97
N GLY A 124 11.39 1.93 3.48
CA GLY A 124 10.98 1.85 2.08
C GLY A 124 9.71 2.65 1.79
N ARG A 125 9.32 2.72 0.51
CA ARG A 125 8.20 3.56 0.06
C ARG A 125 6.85 3.22 0.69
N ARG A 126 6.68 1.96 1.14
CA ARG A 126 5.46 1.46 1.81
C ARG A 126 5.53 1.54 3.33
N THR A 127 6.56 2.21 3.87
CA THR A 127 6.90 2.23 5.30
C THR A 127 7.43 0.88 5.84
N ASP A 128 7.86 -0.01 4.96
CA ASP A 128 8.58 -1.23 5.34
C ASP A 128 9.94 -0.86 5.95
N VAL A 129 10.31 -1.49 7.06
CA VAL A 129 11.63 -1.33 7.65
C VAL A 129 12.59 -2.26 6.93
N LEU A 130 13.43 -1.69 6.05
CA LEU A 130 14.31 -2.44 5.17
C LEU A 130 15.62 -2.84 5.86
N ALA A 131 16.05 -2.05 6.84
CA ALA A 131 17.19 -2.33 7.72
C ALA A 131 17.12 -1.45 8.97
N TRP A 132 17.79 -1.86 10.04
CA TRP A 132 18.06 -1.06 11.23
C TRP A 132 19.43 -1.43 11.80
N ASN A 133 20.04 -0.53 12.57
CA ASN A 133 21.13 -0.92 13.46
C ASN A 133 20.57 -1.46 14.79
N GLU A 134 21.43 -1.99 15.66
CA GLU A 134 20.99 -2.58 16.93
C GLU A 134 20.23 -1.57 17.80
N LEU A 135 20.71 -0.33 17.89
CA LEU A 135 20.07 0.70 18.72
C LEU A 135 18.71 1.16 18.13
N GLY A 136 18.58 1.24 16.82
CA GLY A 136 17.33 1.52 16.10
C GLY A 136 16.28 0.43 16.31
N HIS A 137 16.71 -0.83 16.22
CA HIS A 137 15.87 -1.98 16.55
C HIS A 137 15.43 -1.95 18.00
N ALA A 138 16.38 -1.80 18.94
CA ALA A 138 16.07 -1.80 20.36
C ALA A 138 15.09 -0.68 20.74
N LEU A 139 15.27 0.52 20.19
CA LEU A 139 14.44 1.68 20.48
C LEU A 139 12.99 1.54 19.98
N LEU A 140 12.78 1.03 18.75
CA LEU A 140 11.46 1.05 18.12
C LEU A 140 10.74 -0.30 18.11
N ALA A 141 11.50 -1.39 18.11
CA ALA A 141 10.97 -2.72 17.79
C ALA A 141 11.71 -3.84 18.55
N GLY A 142 12.22 -3.57 19.75
CA GLY A 142 13.03 -4.52 20.53
C GLY A 142 12.30 -5.82 20.91
N HIS A 143 10.98 -5.86 20.77
CA HIS A 143 10.14 -7.06 20.94
C HIS A 143 10.10 -7.96 19.69
N LEU A 144 10.59 -7.49 18.54
CA LEU A 144 10.69 -8.27 17.31
C LEU A 144 12.06 -8.93 17.19
N ASP A 145 12.11 -10.01 16.40
CA ASP A 145 13.39 -10.59 15.94
C ASP A 145 14.17 -9.58 15.10
N PHE A 146 15.44 -9.35 15.47
CA PHE A 146 16.34 -8.39 14.80
C PHE A 146 16.47 -8.67 13.30
N THR A 147 16.46 -9.94 12.90
CA THR A 147 16.64 -10.37 11.50
C THR A 147 15.35 -10.36 10.69
N SER A 148 14.22 -9.97 11.29
CA SER A 148 12.91 -9.93 10.62
C SER A 148 12.87 -9.01 9.40
N VAL A 149 13.74 -8.00 9.33
CA VAL A 149 13.91 -7.13 8.15
C VAL A 149 14.38 -7.89 6.90
N ASP A 150 15.04 -9.03 7.05
CA ASP A 150 15.54 -9.84 5.94
C ASP A 150 14.51 -10.85 5.42
N ARG A 151 13.27 -10.83 5.94
CA ARG A 151 12.14 -11.65 5.50
C ARG A 151 11.11 -10.80 4.73
N PRO A 152 11.22 -10.60 3.40
CA PRO A 152 10.37 -9.65 2.66
C PRO A 152 8.86 -9.84 2.83
N ALA A 153 8.39 -11.09 3.01
CA ALA A 153 6.97 -11.38 3.15
C ALA A 153 6.38 -11.01 4.51
N THR A 154 7.21 -10.98 5.56
CA THR A 154 6.80 -10.72 6.96
C THR A 154 7.62 -9.59 7.59
N ARG A 155 8.24 -8.77 6.74
CA ARG A 155 9.09 -7.66 7.15
C ARG A 155 8.29 -6.69 8.03
N PRO A 156 8.89 -6.17 9.12
CA PRO A 156 8.28 -5.14 9.93
C PRO A 156 7.90 -3.93 9.07
N ASN A 157 6.70 -3.40 9.29
CA ASN A 157 6.18 -2.25 8.57
C ASN A 157 5.70 -1.22 9.60
N LEU A 158 6.20 0.01 9.53
CA LEU A 158 5.93 1.02 10.56
C LEU A 158 4.44 1.34 10.68
N ALA A 159 3.69 1.35 9.58
CA ALA A 159 2.25 1.54 9.65
C ALA A 159 1.56 0.36 10.36
N ARG A 160 1.94 -0.88 10.05
CA ARG A 160 1.41 -2.05 10.80
C ARG A 160 1.76 -1.98 12.28
N LEU A 161 3.00 -1.65 12.62
CA LEU A 161 3.43 -1.57 14.01
C LEU A 161 2.63 -0.49 14.76
N LEU A 162 2.47 0.70 14.19
CA LEU A 162 1.73 1.77 14.83
C LEU A 162 0.23 1.49 15.01
N PHE A 163 -0.42 0.84 14.04
CA PHE A 163 -1.87 0.66 14.08
C PHE A 163 -2.30 -0.69 14.67
N LEU A 164 -1.47 -1.73 14.57
CA LEU A 164 -1.86 -3.11 14.86
C LEU A 164 -1.00 -3.77 15.96
N ASP A 165 0.11 -3.16 16.39
CA ASP A 165 0.93 -3.66 17.49
C ASP A 165 0.78 -2.76 18.73
N PRO A 166 0.18 -3.28 19.82
CA PRO A 166 0.05 -2.53 21.08
C PRO A 166 1.38 -2.06 21.64
N HIS A 167 2.46 -2.84 21.48
CA HIS A 167 3.77 -2.48 22.04
C HIS A 167 4.31 -1.19 21.40
N THR A 168 4.26 -1.08 20.08
CA THR A 168 4.68 0.12 19.36
C THR A 168 3.69 1.27 19.54
N ARG A 169 2.40 1.00 19.73
CA ARG A 169 1.40 2.04 20.04
C ARG A 169 1.71 2.71 21.38
N ASP A 170 1.93 1.92 22.43
CA ASP A 170 2.18 2.40 23.80
C ASP A 170 3.54 3.10 23.95
N LEU A 171 4.44 2.85 22.99
CA LEU A 171 5.74 3.51 22.91
C LEU A 171 5.61 5.03 22.72
N TYR A 172 4.57 5.54 22.06
CA TYR A 172 4.40 6.97 21.78
C TYR A 172 3.40 7.63 22.74
N ALA A 173 3.84 8.66 23.48
CA ALA A 173 2.95 9.38 24.40
C ALA A 173 1.82 10.13 23.67
N ASP A 174 2.12 10.72 22.51
CA ASP A 174 1.13 11.22 21.53
C ASP A 174 1.17 10.34 20.27
N TRP A 175 0.62 9.12 20.41
CA TRP A 175 0.45 8.20 19.30
C TRP A 175 -0.28 8.84 18.11
N GLY A 176 -1.31 9.64 18.39
CA GLY A 176 -2.12 10.34 17.39
C GLY A 176 -1.28 11.20 16.45
N ARG A 177 -0.29 11.91 16.97
CA ARG A 177 0.65 12.71 16.17
C ARG A 177 1.50 11.85 15.24
N LYS A 178 2.03 10.73 15.74
CA LYS A 178 2.87 9.83 14.93
C LYS A 178 2.09 9.16 13.80
N VAL A 179 0.87 8.69 14.06
CA VAL A 179 0.06 8.03 13.02
C VAL A 179 -0.40 8.98 11.93
N ARG A 180 -0.63 10.26 12.23
CA ARG A 180 -0.93 11.29 11.20
C ARG A 180 0.22 11.42 10.21
N THR A 181 1.47 11.46 10.69
CA THR A 181 2.66 11.50 9.81
C THR A 181 2.71 10.29 8.89
N VAL A 182 2.53 9.09 9.43
CA VAL A 182 2.60 7.84 8.66
C VAL A 182 1.46 7.73 7.64
N VAL A 183 0.23 8.11 7.99
CA VAL A 183 -0.91 8.18 7.06
C VAL A 183 -0.62 9.17 5.92
N GLY A 184 -0.05 10.34 6.24
CA GLY A 184 0.38 11.32 5.24
C GLY A 184 1.40 10.72 4.25
N SER A 185 2.41 9.99 4.75
CA SER A 185 3.40 9.30 3.91
C SER A 185 2.77 8.22 3.03
N LEU A 186 1.86 7.39 3.57
CA LEU A 186 1.16 6.37 2.79
C LEU A 186 0.28 6.98 1.68
N ARG A 187 -0.37 8.11 1.95
CA ARG A 187 -1.18 8.81 0.95
C ARG A 187 -0.33 9.38 -0.19
N LEU A 188 0.82 9.97 0.13
CA LEU A 188 1.79 10.39 -0.90
C LEU A 188 2.27 9.21 -1.74
N ALA A 189 2.60 8.09 -1.10
CA ALA A 189 3.02 6.88 -1.79
C ALA A 189 1.92 6.34 -2.71
N ALA A 190 0.65 6.35 -2.26
CA ALA A 190 -0.49 5.88 -3.06
C ALA A 190 -0.73 6.77 -4.29
N GLY A 191 -0.52 8.08 -4.17
CA GLY A 191 -0.57 9.01 -5.29
C GLY A 191 0.56 8.81 -6.30
N ARG A 192 1.79 8.53 -5.82
CA ARG A 192 2.97 8.30 -6.68
C ARG A 192 2.98 6.92 -7.34
N TYR A 193 2.43 5.91 -6.67
CA TYR A 193 2.44 4.50 -7.08
C TYR A 193 1.03 3.89 -7.09
N PRO A 194 0.13 4.36 -7.99
CA PRO A 194 -1.27 3.92 -8.00
C PRO A 194 -1.46 2.44 -8.34
N ASP A 195 -0.54 1.84 -9.10
CA ASP A 195 -0.59 0.42 -9.49
C ASP A 195 0.16 -0.52 -8.51
N ASP A 196 0.60 0.00 -7.36
CA ASP A 196 1.30 -0.80 -6.35
C ASP A 196 0.33 -1.66 -5.53
N ALA A 197 0.18 -2.93 -5.95
CA ALA A 197 -0.71 -3.87 -5.29
C ALA A 197 -0.33 -4.19 -3.83
N LEU A 198 0.97 -4.12 -3.46
CA LEU A 198 1.38 -4.36 -2.06
C LEU A 198 1.02 -3.16 -1.17
N LEU A 199 1.14 -1.94 -1.70
CA LEU A 199 0.68 -0.74 -0.99
C LEU A 199 -0.85 -0.74 -0.84
N SER A 200 -1.57 -1.09 -1.91
CA SER A 200 -3.03 -1.22 -1.88
C SER A 200 -3.49 -2.27 -0.87
N ALA A 201 -2.80 -3.42 -0.80
CA ALA A 201 -3.07 -4.46 0.18
C ALA A 201 -2.80 -3.99 1.62
N LEU A 202 -1.72 -3.24 1.86
CA LEU A 202 -1.43 -2.63 3.17
C LEU A 202 -2.55 -1.67 3.60
N ILE A 203 -2.97 -0.76 2.74
CA ILE A 203 -4.06 0.20 3.03
C ILE A 203 -5.37 -0.55 3.30
N GLY A 204 -5.68 -1.57 2.49
CA GLY A 204 -6.87 -2.42 2.68
C GLY A 204 -6.84 -3.15 4.02
N GLU A 205 -5.70 -3.74 4.40
CA GLU A 205 -5.52 -4.39 5.69
C GLU A 205 -5.74 -3.42 6.86
N LEU A 206 -5.09 -2.26 6.84
CA LEU A 206 -5.20 -1.25 7.89
C LEU A 206 -6.63 -0.71 7.99
N SER A 207 -7.32 -0.55 6.86
CA SER A 207 -8.73 -0.10 6.82
C SER A 207 -9.68 -1.11 7.46
N VAL A 208 -9.41 -2.41 7.32
CA VAL A 208 -10.23 -3.47 7.94
C VAL A 208 -9.95 -3.58 9.44
N LYS A 209 -8.68 -3.41 9.85
CA LYS A 209 -8.23 -3.73 11.20
C LYS A 209 -8.15 -2.54 12.16
N SER A 210 -8.18 -1.30 11.68
CA SER A 210 -8.11 -0.10 12.53
C SER A 210 -9.15 0.96 12.13
N PRO A 211 -10.18 1.17 12.96
CA PRO A 211 -11.11 2.28 12.80
C PRO A 211 -10.42 3.66 12.79
N GLU A 212 -9.36 3.82 13.60
CA GLU A 212 -8.58 5.06 13.64
C GLU A 212 -7.85 5.32 12.32
N PHE A 213 -7.32 4.27 11.67
CA PHE A 213 -6.74 4.41 10.32
C PHE A 213 -7.79 4.89 9.33
N VAL A 214 -9.00 4.31 9.33
CA VAL A 214 -10.09 4.72 8.44
C VAL A 214 -10.43 6.20 8.62
N ALA A 215 -10.56 6.66 9.86
CA ALA A 215 -10.86 8.06 10.16
C ALA A 215 -9.77 9.01 9.62
N LEU A 216 -8.49 8.70 9.85
CA LEU A 216 -7.37 9.49 9.36
C LEU A 216 -7.23 9.42 7.83
N TRP A 217 -7.49 8.26 7.24
CA TRP A 217 -7.46 8.04 5.80
C TRP A 217 -8.60 8.75 5.07
N ALA A 218 -9.75 8.97 5.71
CA ALA A 218 -10.83 9.79 5.19
C ALA A 218 -10.56 11.30 5.30
N ASP A 219 -9.77 11.73 6.30
CA ASP A 219 -9.37 13.14 6.41
C ASP A 219 -8.27 13.47 5.38
N HIS A 220 -8.69 14.01 4.24
CA HIS A 220 -7.83 14.38 3.11
C HIS A 220 -6.85 15.52 3.44
N ARG A 221 -6.98 16.17 4.61
CA ARG A 221 -6.11 17.25 5.06
C ARG A 221 -4.88 16.75 5.83
N VAL A 222 -4.79 15.46 6.11
CA VAL A 222 -3.59 14.85 6.70
C VAL A 222 -2.44 14.96 5.69
N LYS A 223 -1.58 15.95 5.91
CA LYS A 223 -0.29 16.11 5.26
C LYS A 223 0.76 15.30 6.02
N PRO A 224 1.88 14.90 5.39
CA PRO A 224 3.05 14.48 6.13
C PRO A 224 3.37 15.58 7.16
N CYS A 225 3.25 15.24 8.44
CA CYS A 225 3.56 16.17 9.50
C CYS A 225 5.07 16.05 9.77
N GLU A 226 5.79 17.16 9.61
CA GLU A 226 7.19 17.35 10.05
C GLU A 226 7.25 17.48 11.58
N ALA A 227 6.51 16.63 12.29
CA ALA A 227 6.79 16.41 13.69
C ALA A 227 8.13 15.69 13.75
N ASP A 228 9.18 16.45 13.95
CA ASP A 228 10.51 15.88 14.11
C ASP A 228 10.64 15.33 15.54
N SER A 229 9.99 15.95 16.54
CA SER A 229 10.11 15.53 17.94
C SER A 229 8.92 14.71 18.46
N TYR A 230 9.22 13.61 19.17
CA TYR A 230 8.27 12.67 19.77
C TYR A 230 8.65 12.33 21.21
N ASP A 231 7.66 12.38 22.10
CA ASP A 231 7.77 11.84 23.45
C ASP A 231 7.41 10.35 23.44
N MET A 232 8.29 9.54 24.02
CA MET A 232 8.21 8.09 24.03
C MET A 232 8.26 7.53 25.45
N ARG A 233 7.64 6.37 25.65
CA ARG A 233 7.64 5.59 26.90
C ARG A 233 8.26 4.23 26.61
N HIS A 234 9.59 4.18 26.61
CA HIS A 234 10.33 2.98 26.26
C HIS A 234 10.43 2.01 27.45
N PRO A 235 10.13 0.71 27.27
CA PRO A 235 10.05 -0.25 28.37
C PRO A 235 11.36 -0.42 29.16
N LEU A 236 12.51 -0.21 28.53
CA LEU A 236 13.82 -0.32 29.17
C LEU A 236 14.47 1.03 29.50
N ALA A 237 14.13 2.07 28.75
CA ALA A 237 14.81 3.38 28.83
C ALA A 237 13.95 4.44 29.55
N GLY A 238 12.71 4.10 29.90
CA GLY A 238 11.77 5.03 30.52
C GLY A 238 11.25 6.07 29.53
N SER A 239 10.95 7.27 30.04
CA SER A 239 10.45 8.37 29.22
C SER A 239 11.60 9.08 28.50
N LEU A 240 11.46 9.32 27.21
CA LEU A 240 12.44 10.03 26.40
C LEU A 240 11.78 10.90 25.33
N THR A 241 12.38 12.05 25.05
CA THR A 241 12.00 12.91 23.93
C THR A 241 13.06 12.76 22.85
N VAL A 242 12.63 12.28 21.68
CA VAL A 242 13.53 12.05 20.55
C VAL A 242 13.17 12.92 19.37
N THR A 243 14.16 13.23 18.55
CA THR A 243 13.99 13.87 17.25
C THR A 243 14.25 12.84 16.15
N MET A 244 13.30 12.61 15.25
CA MET A 244 13.40 11.70 14.11
C MET A 244 13.52 12.50 12.82
N GLN A 245 14.62 12.31 12.10
CA GLN A 245 14.89 13.00 10.83
C GLN A 245 14.94 11.98 9.69
N ASN A 246 14.12 12.19 8.67
CA ASN A 246 14.13 11.37 7.46
C ASN A 246 15.02 12.02 6.39
N LEU A 247 16.10 11.34 6.02
CA LEU A 247 17.06 11.77 5.01
C LEU A 247 16.85 10.94 3.75
N ALA A 248 16.65 11.61 2.61
CA ALA A 248 16.51 10.93 1.32
C ALA A 248 17.82 10.27 0.89
N ILE A 249 17.75 9.04 0.38
CA ILE A 249 18.92 8.36 -0.19
C ILE A 249 18.98 8.70 -1.68
N ALA A 250 19.95 9.51 -2.09
CA ALA A 250 20.06 9.98 -3.48
C ALA A 250 20.11 8.85 -4.53
N ARG A 251 20.66 7.69 -4.15
CA ARG A 251 20.76 6.49 -5.01
C ARG A 251 19.47 5.69 -5.11
N ASP A 252 18.54 5.87 -4.18
CA ASP A 252 17.27 5.14 -4.09
C ASP A 252 16.20 6.10 -3.56
N VAL A 253 15.55 6.85 -4.47
CA VAL A 253 14.59 7.92 -4.15
C VAL A 253 13.34 7.46 -3.39
N ASP A 254 13.12 6.15 -3.35
CA ASP A 254 12.02 5.48 -2.64
C ASP A 254 12.41 5.01 -1.23
N GLN A 255 13.68 5.15 -0.85
CA GLN A 255 14.19 4.80 0.46
C GLN A 255 14.62 6.06 1.21
N SER A 256 14.37 6.07 2.52
CA SER A 256 14.83 7.11 3.42
C SER A 256 15.54 6.52 4.63
N LEU A 257 16.59 7.20 5.06
CA LEU A 257 17.27 6.94 6.31
C LEU A 257 16.57 7.74 7.42
N CYS A 258 15.99 7.07 8.41
CA CYS A 258 15.47 7.73 9.61
C CYS A 258 16.53 7.66 10.70
N VAL A 259 17.06 8.82 11.07
CA VAL A 259 18.03 8.99 12.17
C VAL A 259 17.29 9.54 13.37
N VAL A 260 17.54 8.96 14.53
CA VAL A 260 16.94 9.40 15.79
C VAL A 260 18.00 10.05 16.67
N THR A 261 17.74 11.26 17.13
CA THR A 261 18.62 12.03 18.01
C THR A 261 17.87 12.48 19.26
N THR A 262 18.61 13.00 20.24
CA THR A 262 18.07 13.63 21.45
C THR A 262 18.80 14.94 21.67
N ALA A 263 18.24 15.85 22.47
CA ALA A 263 18.94 17.07 22.83
C ALA A 263 20.23 16.73 23.59
N GLU A 264 21.35 17.35 23.21
CA GLU A 264 22.64 17.15 23.86
C GLU A 264 22.56 17.48 25.36
N GLY A 265 23.19 16.64 26.19
CA GLY A 265 23.18 16.80 27.66
C GLY A 265 21.82 16.56 28.35
N SER A 266 20.78 16.14 27.62
CA SER A 266 19.46 15.85 28.20
C SER A 266 19.41 14.48 28.89
N SER A 267 18.43 14.32 29.79
CA SER A 267 18.09 13.01 30.37
C SER A 267 17.69 11.98 29.31
N SER A 268 17.15 12.42 28.17
CA SER A 268 16.84 11.55 27.03
C SER A 268 18.12 11.02 26.36
N ALA A 269 19.18 11.82 26.30
CA ALA A 269 20.49 11.37 25.83
C ALA A 269 21.13 10.34 26.77
N ASP A 270 20.98 10.52 28.09
CA ASP A 270 21.40 9.51 29.08
C ASP A 270 20.60 8.21 28.94
N ALA A 271 19.27 8.30 28.82
CA ALA A 271 18.39 7.14 28.64
C ALA A 271 18.75 6.34 27.37
N LEU A 272 19.07 7.04 26.28
CA LEU A 272 19.48 6.42 25.04
C LEU A 272 20.87 5.74 25.14
N ARG A 273 21.81 6.36 25.87
CA ARG A 273 23.11 5.75 26.19
C ARG A 273 22.95 4.48 27.04
N LEU A 274 22.07 4.51 28.05
CA LEU A 274 21.77 3.34 28.88
C LEU A 274 21.13 2.21 28.05
N LEU A 275 20.25 2.55 27.11
CA LEU A 275 19.69 1.56 26.18
C LEU A 275 20.81 0.90 25.35
N ALA A 276 21.72 1.68 24.78
CA ALA A 276 22.86 1.16 24.01
C ALA A 276 23.75 0.20 24.84
N GLN A 277 24.04 0.56 26.09
CA GLN A 277 24.82 -0.29 27.01
C GLN A 277 24.10 -1.61 27.32
N SER A 278 22.76 -1.58 27.48
CA SER A 278 21.97 -2.79 27.76
C SER A 278 22.03 -3.81 26.61
N ILE A 279 22.15 -3.35 25.36
CA ILE A 279 22.28 -4.20 24.17
C ILE A 279 23.65 -4.89 24.17
N GLN A 280 24.72 -4.12 24.41
CA GLN A 280 26.08 -4.66 24.50
C GLN A 280 26.21 -5.72 25.61
N GLY A 281 25.60 -5.48 26.77
CA GLY A 281 25.58 -6.44 27.87
C GLY A 281 24.91 -7.78 27.51
N LYS A 282 23.81 -7.73 26.73
CA LYS A 282 23.13 -8.94 26.23
C LYS A 282 23.98 -9.71 25.22
N ASN A 283 24.67 -9.01 24.31
CA ASN A 283 25.52 -9.63 23.30
C ASN A 283 26.73 -10.36 23.94
N ILE A 284 27.31 -9.81 25.02
CA ILE A 284 28.42 -10.45 25.76
C ILE A 284 27.95 -11.70 26.49
N GLN A 285 26.77 -11.66 27.12
CA GLN A 285 26.20 -12.82 27.81
C GLN A 285 25.86 -13.96 26.84
N ALA A 286 25.23 -13.65 25.70
CA ALA A 286 24.92 -14.64 24.66
C ALA A 286 26.18 -15.32 24.10
N SER A 287 27.25 -14.56 23.87
CA SER A 287 28.53 -15.07 23.37
C SER A 287 29.25 -15.97 24.40
N THR A 288 29.15 -15.63 25.69
CA THR A 288 29.76 -16.41 26.78
C THR A 288 29.04 -17.75 26.99
N THR A 289 27.71 -17.78 26.84
CA THR A 289 26.91 -19.01 26.92
C THR A 289 27.17 -19.93 25.72
N ALA A 290 27.31 -19.39 24.52
CA ALA A 290 27.64 -20.18 23.32
C ALA A 290 29.07 -20.79 23.37
N ALA A 291 30.01 -20.13 24.04
CA ALA A 291 31.39 -20.63 24.19
C ALA A 291 31.55 -21.73 25.28
N ARG A 292 30.51 -21.97 26.09
CA ARG A 292 30.51 -22.98 27.17
C ARG A 292 29.72 -24.25 26.83
N ALA A 293 29.07 -24.30 25.67
CA ALA A 293 28.35 -25.46 25.14
C ALA A 293 29.21 -26.19 24.11
#